data_AF-A0A813J9V0-F1
#
_entry.id   AF-A0A813J9V0-F1
#
_cell.length_a   1.000
_cell.length_b   1.000
_cell.length_c   1.000
_cell.angle_alpha   90.00
_cell.angle_beta   90.00
_cell.angle_gamma   90.00
#
_symmetry.space_group_name_H-M   'P 1'
#
loop_
_entity.id
_entity.type
_entity.pdbx_description
1 polymer ?
#
loop_
_entity_poly.entity_id
_entity_poly.type
_entity_poly.pdbx_seq_one_letter_code
_entity_poly.pdbx_strand_id
1 'polypeptide(L)'
;MAMPQITPEMAEGMIDKAILALENEETKSKVQAILDKAKEAEPEDEAKRQMLMMQEILPLAQSVVGDSWSEWGVTGDNAMMVMMQVQMMAMMSPVLQPKAQKVMSFFQGKVEA
;
A
#
# COMPACT_ATOMS: atom_id res chain seq x y z
N MET A 1 -7.55 -13.23 18.92
CA MET A 1 -7.97 -11.92 18.40
C MET A 1 -8.84 -12.17 17.18
N ALA A 2 -10.03 -11.55 17.10
CA ALA A 2 -10.94 -11.76 15.98
C ALA A 2 -10.29 -11.21 14.70
N MET A 3 -10.16 -12.04 13.66
CA MET A 3 -9.74 -11.56 12.35
C MET A 3 -10.75 -10.49 11.90
N PRO A 4 -10.31 -9.26 11.58
CA PRO A 4 -11.19 -8.28 10.95
C PRO A 4 -11.81 -8.93 9.73
N GLN A 5 -13.13 -9.07 9.69
CA GLN A 5 -13.82 -9.58 8.52
C GLN A 5 -14.07 -8.40 7.59
N ILE A 6 -13.15 -8.20 6.65
CA ILE A 6 -13.28 -7.17 5.62
C ILE A 6 -14.32 -7.64 4.59
N THR A 7 -15.40 -6.87 4.43
CA THR A 7 -16.37 -7.10 3.35
C THR A 7 -15.85 -6.50 2.04
N PRO A 8 -16.36 -6.91 0.86
CA PRO A 8 -15.94 -6.31 -0.42
C PRO A 8 -16.12 -4.79 -0.48
N GLU A 9 -17.20 -4.27 0.12
CA GLU A 9 -17.47 -2.83 0.20
C GLU A 9 -16.45 -2.11 1.10
N MET A 10 -16.05 -2.73 2.21
CA MET A 10 -14.97 -2.21 3.06
C MET A 10 -13.63 -2.21 2.34
N ALA A 11 -13.30 -3.30 1.63
CA ALA A 11 -12.08 -3.39 0.84
C ALA A 11 -12.03 -2.31 -0.24
N GLU A 12 -13.16 -2.02 -0.89
CA GLU A 12 -13.26 -0.93 -1.85
C GLU A 12 -12.95 0.43 -1.21
N GLY A 13 -13.64 0.76 -0.12
CA GLY A 13 -13.41 2.02 0.60
C GLY A 13 -11.97 2.17 1.10
N MET A 14 -11.37 1.08 1.59
CA MET A 14 -9.98 1.05 2.03
C MET A 14 -9.00 1.34 0.90
N ILE A 15 -9.19 0.71 -0.27
CA ILE A 15 -8.35 0.94 -1.45
C ILE A 15 -8.54 2.37 -1.96
N ASP A 16 -9.77 2.89 -1.98
CA ASP A 16 -10.03 4.26 -2.42
C ASP A 16 -9.37 5.30 -1.51
N LYS A 17 -9.44 5.12 -0.18
CA LYS A 17 -8.69 5.96 0.77
C LYS A 17 -7.18 5.85 0.56
N ALA A 18 -6.67 4.64 0.33
CA ALA A 18 -5.25 4.44 0.05
C ALA A 18 -4.82 5.17 -1.21
N ILE A 19 -5.58 5.08 -2.31
CA ILE A 19 -5.31 5.80 -3.56
C ILE A 19 -5.30 7.31 -3.32
N LEU A 20 -6.31 7.85 -2.64
CA LEU A 20 -6.37 9.29 -2.33
C LEU A 20 -5.16 9.76 -1.51
N ALA A 21 -4.75 8.95 -0.54
CA ALA A 21 -3.64 9.29 0.34
C ALA A 21 -2.27 9.15 -0.36
N LEU A 22 -2.17 8.25 -1.34
CA LEU A 22 -1.02 8.13 -2.26
C LEU A 22 -1.03 9.23 -3.32
N GLU A 23 -2.19 9.79 -3.69
CA GLU A 23 -2.27 10.91 -4.64
C GLU A 23 -1.76 12.24 -4.06
N ASN A 24 -1.62 12.33 -2.74
CA ASN A 24 -1.01 13.47 -2.04
C ASN A 24 0.46 13.68 -2.48
N GLU A 25 0.81 14.91 -2.85
CA GLU A 25 2.16 15.26 -3.30
C GLU A 25 3.24 14.95 -2.26
N GLU A 26 2.95 15.14 -0.97
CA GLU A 26 3.88 14.81 0.12
C GLU A 26 4.17 13.30 0.15
N THR A 27 3.12 12.47 0.02
CA THR A 27 3.26 11.02 -0.03
C THR A 27 4.00 10.57 -1.29
N LYS A 28 3.71 11.19 -2.45
CA LYS A 28 4.44 10.96 -3.71
C LYS A 28 5.92 11.24 -3.55
N SER A 29 6.28 12.39 -2.99
CA SER A 29 7.68 12.75 -2.76
C SER A 29 8.38 11.77 -1.80
N LYS A 30 7.69 11.33 -0.74
CA LYS A 30 8.24 10.33 0.20
C LYS A 30 8.45 8.98 -0.47
N VAL A 31 7.49 8.50 -1.26
CA VAL A 31 7.65 7.25 -2.03
C VAL A 31 8.78 7.37 -3.03
N GLN A 32 8.86 8.46 -3.78
CA GLN A 32 9.97 8.69 -4.72
C GLN A 32 11.33 8.65 -4.02
N ALA A 33 11.47 9.32 -2.86
CA ALA A 33 12.70 9.28 -2.07
C ALA A 33 13.07 7.86 -1.60
N ILE A 34 12.09 7.02 -1.25
CA ILE A 34 12.32 5.62 -0.88
C ILE A 34 12.84 4.82 -2.08
N LEU A 35 12.23 5.02 -3.26
CA LEU A 35 12.64 4.34 -4.49
C LEU A 35 14.07 4.72 -4.90
N ASP A 36 14.39 6.01 -4.84
CA ASP A 36 15.71 6.53 -5.18
C ASP A 36 16.76 6.01 -4.18
N LYS A 37 16.47 6.09 -2.87
CA LYS A 37 17.35 5.54 -1.82
C LYS A 37 17.60 4.04 -2.01
N ALA A 38 16.58 3.26 -2.34
CA ALA A 38 16.73 1.84 -2.56
C ALA A 38 17.53 1.53 -3.84
N LYS A 39 17.34 2.32 -4.90
CA LYS A 39 18.09 2.20 -6.15
C LYS A 39 19.56 2.60 -5.99
N GLU A 40 19.86 3.61 -5.18
CA GLU A 40 21.22 3.99 -4.83
C GLU A 40 21.92 2.95 -3.95
N ALA A 41 21.19 2.38 -2.98
CA ALA A 41 21.74 1.36 -2.09
C ALA A 41 22.01 0.03 -2.80
N GLU A 42 21.10 -0.40 -3.68
CA GLU A 42 21.19 -1.68 -4.39
C GLU A 42 20.84 -1.48 -5.89
N PRO A 43 21.81 -0.98 -6.69
CA PRO A 43 21.59 -0.70 -8.11
C PRO A 43 21.51 -1.96 -8.98
N GLU A 44 22.25 -3.02 -8.61
CA GLU A 44 22.42 -4.24 -9.42
C GLU A 44 21.46 -5.37 -9.02
N ASP A 45 21.09 -5.46 -7.74
CA ASP A 45 20.25 -6.53 -7.21
C ASP A 45 18.80 -6.05 -7.05
N GLU A 46 17.97 -6.37 -8.03
CA GLU A 46 16.55 -6.00 -8.03
C GLU A 46 15.78 -6.60 -6.85
N ALA A 47 16.13 -7.81 -6.39
CA ALA A 47 15.46 -8.46 -5.28
C ALA A 47 15.79 -7.76 -3.95
N LYS A 48 17.06 -7.40 -3.72
CA LYS A 48 17.44 -6.60 -2.54
C LYS A 48 16.88 -5.19 -2.58
N ARG A 49 16.85 -4.55 -3.75
CA ARG A 49 16.20 -3.25 -3.92
C ARG A 49 14.73 -3.31 -3.52
N GLN A 50 13.99 -4.32 -3.98
CA GLN A 50 12.60 -4.54 -3.58
C GLN A 50 12.43 -4.73 -2.08
N MET A 51 13.35 -5.47 -1.44
CA MET A 51 13.32 -5.64 0.00
C MET A 51 13.52 -4.31 0.75
N LEU A 52 14.49 -3.49 0.34
CA LEU A 52 14.74 -2.17 0.92
C LEU A 52 13.56 -1.22 0.71
N MET A 53 12.98 -1.21 -0.49
CA MET A 53 11.78 -0.43 -0.77
C MET A 53 10.65 -0.84 0.17
N MET A 54 10.35 -2.13 0.29
CA MET A 54 9.28 -2.63 1.17
C MET A 54 9.49 -2.27 2.64
N GLN A 55 10.73 -2.29 3.14
CA GLN A 55 11.03 -1.96 4.53
C GLN A 55 10.65 -0.52 4.90
N GLU A 56 10.74 0.41 3.95
CA GLU A 56 10.45 1.84 4.16
C GLU A 56 9.03 2.21 3.69
N ILE A 57 8.54 1.56 2.64
CA ILE A 57 7.18 1.75 2.13
C ILE A 57 6.12 1.26 3.12
N LEU A 58 6.36 0.15 3.82
CA LEU A 58 5.38 -0.38 4.77
C LEU A 58 5.08 0.60 5.92
N PRO A 59 6.09 1.18 6.61
CA PRO A 59 5.87 2.23 7.59
C PRO A 59 5.18 3.48 7.02
N LEU A 60 5.57 3.91 5.81
CA LEU A 60 4.94 5.06 5.16
C LEU A 60 3.46 4.78 4.86
N ALA A 61 3.16 3.63 4.27
CA ALA A 61 1.80 3.20 4.01
C ALA A 61 1.00 3.16 5.31
N GLN A 62 1.53 2.56 6.38
CA GLN A 62 0.88 2.55 7.70
C GLN A 62 0.65 3.96 8.25
N SER A 63 1.60 4.88 8.10
CA SER A 63 1.43 6.27 8.55
C SER A 63 0.39 7.03 7.73
N VAL A 64 0.23 6.70 6.45
CA VAL A 64 -0.64 7.41 5.51
C VAL A 64 -2.06 6.84 5.53
N VAL A 65 -2.20 5.52 5.58
CA VAL A 65 -3.50 4.82 5.55
C VAL A 65 -3.97 4.36 6.93
N GLY A 66 -3.09 4.24 7.92
CA GLY A 66 -3.43 3.72 9.25
C GLY A 66 -4.44 4.60 9.98
N ASP A 67 -4.29 5.92 9.89
CA ASP A 67 -5.28 6.86 10.44
C ASP A 67 -6.61 6.78 9.68
N SER A 68 -6.56 6.59 8.35
CA SER A 68 -7.76 6.51 7.51
C SER A 68 -8.52 5.21 7.73
N TRP A 69 -7.82 4.11 8.04
CA TRP A 69 -8.45 2.80 8.21
C TRP A 69 -8.94 2.53 9.64
N SER A 70 -8.61 3.43 10.57
CA SER A 70 -9.13 3.39 11.94
C SER A 70 -10.66 3.38 12.01
N GLU A 71 -11.34 4.01 11.04
CA GLU A 71 -12.81 4.03 10.93
C GLU A 71 -13.43 2.63 10.74
N TRP A 72 -12.64 1.68 10.24
CA TRP A 72 -13.01 0.28 10.06
C TRP A 72 -12.44 -0.66 11.13
N GLY A 73 -11.93 -0.11 12.24
CA GLY A 73 -11.31 -0.90 13.31
C GLY A 73 -9.93 -1.47 12.93
N VAL A 74 -9.29 -0.91 11.91
CA VAL A 74 -7.94 -1.29 11.51
C VAL A 74 -6.95 -0.41 12.26
N THR A 75 -6.06 -1.04 13.01
CA THR A 75 -5.00 -0.42 13.80
C THR A 75 -3.65 -0.93 13.32
N GLY A 76 -2.54 -0.33 13.76
CA GLY A 76 -1.20 -0.79 13.37
C GLY A 76 -0.96 -2.29 13.58
N ASP A 77 -1.57 -2.87 14.62
CA ASP A 77 -1.45 -4.29 14.97
C ASP A 77 -2.09 -5.24 13.94
N ASN A 78 -3.14 -4.80 13.25
CA ASN A 78 -3.87 -5.63 12.27
C ASN A 78 -3.83 -5.04 10.84
N ALA A 79 -3.27 -3.84 10.63
CA ALA A 79 -3.21 -3.15 9.35
C ALA A 79 -2.51 -3.96 8.27
N MET A 80 -1.40 -4.63 8.61
CA MET A 80 -0.68 -5.49 7.67
C MET A 80 -1.53 -6.69 7.25
N MET A 81 -2.26 -7.30 8.20
CA MET A 81 -3.15 -8.43 7.92
C MET A 81 -4.34 -7.99 7.06
N VAL A 82 -4.93 -6.83 7.36
CA VAL A 82 -6.04 -6.26 6.59
C VAL A 82 -5.59 -5.88 5.18
N MET A 83 -4.41 -5.28 5.03
CA MET A 83 -3.83 -4.97 3.73
C MET A 83 -3.67 -6.23 2.88
N MET A 84 -3.18 -7.33 3.45
CA MET A 84 -3.11 -8.62 2.74
C MET A 84 -4.49 -9.17 2.37
N GLN A 85 -5.49 -9.05 3.25
CA GLN A 85 -6.86 -9.48 2.93
C GLN A 85 -7.45 -8.65 1.79
N VAL A 86 -7.31 -7.33 1.84
CA VAL A 86 -7.76 -6.41 0.79
C VAL A 86 -7.07 -6.73 -0.54
N GLN A 87 -5.76 -6.98 -0.52
CA GLN A 87 -5.02 -7.41 -1.71
C GLN A 87 -5.55 -8.75 -2.26
N MET A 88 -5.82 -9.73 -1.40
CA MET A 88 -6.38 -11.02 -1.79
C MET A 88 -7.77 -10.86 -2.40
N MET A 89 -8.64 -10.07 -1.77
CA MET A 89 -9.97 -9.75 -2.29
C MET A 89 -9.90 -9.02 -3.62
N ALA A 90 -8.92 -8.13 -3.79
CA ALA A 90 -8.72 -7.41 -5.04
C ALA A 90 -8.20 -8.30 -6.18
N MET A 91 -7.38 -9.30 -5.88
CA MET A 91 -6.98 -10.30 -6.88
C MET A 91 -8.16 -11.18 -7.32
N MET A 92 -9.15 -11.39 -6.45
CA MET A 92 -10.33 -12.21 -6.73
C MET A 92 -11.53 -11.40 -7.26
N SER A 93 -11.49 -10.07 -7.18
CA SER A 93 -12.57 -9.19 -7.61
C SER A 93 -12.14 -8.35 -8.82
N PRO A 94 -12.77 -8.52 -9.99
CA PRO A 94 -12.40 -7.77 -11.20
C PRO A 94 -12.61 -6.25 -11.05
N VAL A 95 -13.45 -5.81 -10.10
CA VAL A 95 -13.69 -4.38 -9.82
C VAL A 95 -12.57 -3.77 -8.98
N LEU A 96 -12.06 -4.53 -8.02
CA LEU A 96 -11.01 -4.07 -7.10
C LEU A 96 -9.60 -4.28 -7.65
N GLN A 97 -9.44 -5.24 -8.57
CA GLN A 97 -8.17 -5.56 -9.22
C GLN A 97 -7.46 -4.33 -9.81
N PRO A 98 -8.09 -3.47 -10.63
CA PRO A 98 -7.42 -2.28 -11.17
C PRO A 98 -7.04 -1.27 -10.08
N LYS A 99 -7.88 -1.12 -9.04
CA LYS A 99 -7.62 -0.20 -7.93
C LYS A 99 -6.42 -0.68 -7.08
N ALA A 100 -6.37 -1.97 -6.74
CA ALA A 100 -5.24 -2.56 -6.02
C ALA A 100 -3.95 -2.59 -6.85
N GLN A 101 -4.05 -2.80 -8.15
CA GLN A 101 -2.90 -2.64 -9.05
C GLN A 101 -2.37 -1.20 -9.03
N LYS A 102 -3.24 -0.18 -9.05
CA LYS A 102 -2.80 1.23 -8.92
C LYS A 102 -2.01 1.47 -7.64
N VAL A 103 -2.51 0.95 -6.50
CA VAL A 103 -1.79 1.01 -5.21
C VAL A 103 -0.44 0.30 -5.27
N MET A 104 -0.38 -0.91 -5.84
CA MET A 104 0.88 -1.65 -5.99
C MET A 104 1.86 -0.97 -6.95
N SER A 105 1.39 -0.45 -8.08
CA SER A 105 2.20 0.29 -9.05
C SER A 105 2.82 1.53 -8.41
N PHE A 106 2.08 2.21 -7.54
CA PHE A 106 2.59 3.34 -6.77
C PHE A 106 3.77 2.95 -5.88
N PHE A 107 3.63 1.85 -5.13
CA PHE A 107 4.71 1.35 -4.28
C PHE A 107 5.89 0.77 -5.07
N GLN A 108 5.68 0.33 -6.31
CA GLN A 108 6.76 -0.11 -7.20
C GLN A 108 7.43 1.07 -7.92
N GLY A 109 6.98 2.31 -7.72
CA GLY A 109 7.46 3.44 -8.51
C GLY A 109 7.07 3.40 -9.98
N LYS A 110 6.16 2.48 -10.34
CA LYS A 110 5.59 2.34 -11.67
C LYS A 110 4.31 3.17 -11.77
N VAL A 111 4.33 4.38 -11.22
CA VAL A 111 3.23 5.33 -11.47
C VAL A 111 3.35 5.72 -12.93
N GLU A 112 2.71 4.96 -13.81
CA GLU A 112 2.41 5.42 -15.15
C GLU A 112 1.62 6.73 -15.00
N ALA A 113 2.05 7.73 -15.76
CA ALA A 113 1.41 9.04 -15.87
C ALA A 113 -0.05 8.93 -16.32
#